data_AF-A0A256LFL6-F1
#
_entry.id   AF-A0A256LFL6-F1
#
_cell.length_a   1.000
_cell.length_b   1.000
_cell.length_c   1.000
_cell.angle_alpha   90.00
_cell.angle_beta   90.00
_cell.angle_gamma   90.00
#
_symmetry.space_group_name_H-M   'P 1'
#
loop_
_entity.id
_entity.type
_entity.pdbx_description
1 polymer ?
#
loop_
_entity_poly.entity_id
_entity_poly.type
_entity_poly.pdbx_seq_one_letter_code
_entity_poly.pdbx_strand_id
1 'polypeptide(L)'
;MPELINKDALIVIFKPIIKALFDKEKEEVEGATINIDEFRKKYCGGKGQEWVRIYIFDRFEKEIDFENGGFVVNPHNGKKTIIFRKDAKKWIEENYHRIDWNASIKKDFGR
;
A
#
# COMPACT_ATOMS: atom_id res chain seq x y z
N MET A 1 -22.62 43.77 -19.91
CA MET A 1 -21.76 44.01 -18.73
C MET A 1 -20.46 43.26 -18.95
N PRO A 2 -19.28 43.91 -18.92
CA PRO A 2 -18.02 43.18 -18.91
C PRO A 2 -18.02 42.28 -17.67
N GLU A 3 -17.59 41.02 -17.82
CA GLU A 3 -17.47 40.11 -16.68
C GLU A 3 -16.52 40.74 -15.65
N LEU A 4 -17.03 41.07 -14.46
CA LEU A 4 -16.24 41.70 -13.37
C LEU A 4 -15.06 40.82 -12.91
N ILE A 5 -15.08 39.55 -13.27
CA ILE A 5 -14.12 38.54 -12.85
C ILE A 5 -13.38 38.04 -14.08
N ASN A 6 -12.07 38.28 -14.12
CA ASN A 6 -11.19 37.66 -15.10
C ASN A 6 -10.93 36.20 -14.69
N LYS A 7 -11.67 35.27 -15.30
CA LYS A 7 -11.58 33.83 -15.04
C LYS A 7 -10.18 33.28 -15.30
N ASP A 8 -9.46 33.79 -16.31
CA ASP A 8 -8.11 33.33 -16.62
C ASP A 8 -7.11 33.73 -15.52
N ALA A 9 -7.24 34.95 -15.01
CA ALA A 9 -6.44 35.40 -13.87
C ALA A 9 -6.72 34.56 -12.61
N LEU A 10 -7.98 34.19 -12.36
CA LEU A 10 -8.32 33.29 -11.26
C LEU A 10 -7.71 31.89 -11.45
N ILE A 11 -7.76 31.32 -12.66
CA ILE A 11 -7.16 30.01 -12.94
C ILE A 11 -5.66 30.04 -12.68
N VAL A 12 -4.96 31.09 -13.10
CA VAL A 12 -3.52 31.26 -12.87
C VAL A 12 -3.19 31.30 -11.36
N ILE A 13 -4.03 31.96 -10.55
CA ILE A 13 -3.82 32.07 -9.10
C ILE A 13 -4.17 30.76 -8.37
N PHE A 14 -5.29 30.12 -8.71
CA PHE A 14 -5.78 28.94 -7.99
C PHE A 14 -5.08 27.64 -8.38
N LYS A 15 -4.65 27.49 -9.63
CA LYS A 15 -4.00 26.26 -10.11
C LYS A 15 -2.78 25.82 -9.27
N PRO A 16 -1.83 26.70 -8.88
CA PRO A 16 -0.72 26.30 -8.01
C PRO A 16 -1.18 25.94 -6.59
N ILE A 17 -2.19 26.63 -6.05
CA ILE A 17 -2.74 26.34 -4.71
C ILE A 17 -3.38 24.95 -4.70
N ILE A 18 -4.22 24.65 -5.70
CA ILE A 18 -4.87 23.35 -5.86
C ILE A 18 -3.81 22.25 -6.01
N LYS A 19 -2.80 22.48 -6.85
CA LYS A 19 -1.70 21.53 -7.05
C LYS A 19 -0.96 21.25 -5.73
N ALA A 20 -0.62 22.29 -4.96
CA ALA A 20 0.09 22.14 -3.69
C ALA A 20 -0.75 21.39 -2.64
N LEU A 21 -2.07 21.61 -2.61
CA LEU A 21 -2.98 20.86 -1.73
C LEU A 21 -3.01 19.38 -2.11
N PHE A 22 -3.13 19.05 -3.40
CA PHE A 22 -3.10 17.68 -3.88
C PHE A 22 -1.75 16.99 -3.63
N ASP A 23 -0.64 17.69 -3.87
CA ASP A 23 0.70 17.14 -3.65
C ASP A 23 0.94 16.84 -2.16
N LYS A 24 0.50 17.73 -1.25
CA LYS A 24 0.57 17.51 0.20
C LYS A 24 -0.29 16.34 0.66
N GLU A 25 -1.53 16.25 0.20
CA GLU A 25 -2.42 15.12 0.52
C GLU A 25 -1.81 13.80 0.02
N LYS A 26 -1.23 13.81 -1.19
CA LYS A 26 -0.54 12.65 -1.74
C LYS A 26 0.67 12.24 -0.90
N GLU A 27 1.49 13.18 -0.41
CA GLU A 27 2.60 12.90 0.49
C GLU A 27 2.14 12.30 1.83
N GLU A 28 1.10 12.84 2.45
CA GLU A 28 0.52 12.30 3.69
C GLU A 28 -0.04 10.87 3.48
N VAL A 29 -0.68 10.64 2.34
CA VAL A 29 -1.22 9.34 1.94
C VAL A 29 -0.11 8.32 1.59
N GLU A 30 1.01 8.80 1.05
CA GLU A 30 2.21 8.01 0.76
C GLU A 30 3.00 7.67 2.04
N GLY A 31 3.07 8.58 3.01
CA GLY A 31 3.67 8.37 4.33
C GLY A 31 2.79 7.56 5.29
N ALA A 32 1.55 7.24 4.90
CA ALA A 32 0.62 6.51 5.75
C ALA A 32 1.01 5.03 5.90
N THR A 33 0.91 4.53 7.13
CA THR A 33 0.92 3.09 7.40
C THR A 33 -0.47 2.48 7.21
N ILE A 34 -0.55 1.25 6.72
CA ILE A 34 -1.78 0.49 6.56
C ILE A 34 -1.73 -0.82 7.36
N ASN A 35 -2.90 -1.41 7.60
CA ASN A 35 -2.99 -2.75 8.19
C ASN A 35 -3.01 -3.85 7.10
N ILE A 36 -2.95 -5.12 7.52
CA ILE A 36 -2.95 -6.27 6.59
C ILE A 36 -4.24 -6.38 5.77
N ASP A 37 -5.40 -5.94 6.29
CA ASP A 37 -6.67 -5.98 5.58
C ASP A 37 -6.70 -4.95 4.43
N GLU A 38 -6.15 -3.77 4.66
CA GLU A 38 -5.99 -2.77 3.60
C GLU A 38 -4.94 -3.21 2.58
N PHE A 39 -3.80 -3.75 3.03
CA PHE A 39 -2.73 -4.22 2.15
C PHE A 39 -3.22 -5.33 1.22
N ARG A 40 -3.92 -6.35 1.74
CA ARG A 40 -4.42 -7.45 0.92
C ARG A 40 -5.44 -7.00 -0.11
N LYS A 41 -6.33 -6.05 0.26
CA LYS A 41 -7.37 -5.51 -0.62
C LYS A 41 -6.80 -4.65 -1.73
N LYS A 42 -5.82 -3.79 -1.40
CA LYS A 42 -5.24 -2.83 -2.35
C LYS A 42 -4.18 -3.46 -3.26
N TYR A 43 -3.32 -4.30 -2.72
CA TYR A 43 -2.11 -4.76 -3.44
C TYR A 43 -2.08 -6.26 -3.71
N CYS A 44 -2.83 -7.06 -2.95
CA CYS A 44 -2.83 -8.51 -3.12
C CYS A 44 -4.12 -9.06 -3.76
N GLY A 45 -4.83 -8.26 -4.58
CA GLY A 45 -6.03 -8.72 -5.29
C GLY A 45 -7.17 -9.22 -4.38
N GLY A 46 -7.24 -8.75 -3.13
CA GLY A 46 -8.27 -9.15 -2.17
C GLY A 46 -8.10 -10.54 -1.56
N LYS A 47 -6.92 -11.17 -1.68
CA LYS A 47 -6.59 -12.46 -1.06
C LYS A 47 -6.85 -12.45 0.45
N GLY A 48 -7.00 -13.64 1.04
CA GLY A 48 -7.19 -13.80 2.49
C GLY A 48 -5.98 -13.33 3.30
N GLN A 49 -6.19 -12.94 4.56
CA GLN A 49 -5.08 -12.54 5.44
C GLN A 49 -4.05 -13.66 5.59
N GLU A 50 -4.51 -14.90 5.79
CA GLU A 50 -3.64 -16.07 5.90
C GLU A 50 -2.81 -16.32 4.63
N TRP A 51 -3.42 -16.09 3.47
CA TRP A 51 -2.71 -16.19 2.19
C TRP A 51 -1.55 -15.17 2.13
N VAL A 52 -1.79 -13.94 2.59
CA VAL A 52 -0.73 -12.91 2.65
C VAL A 52 0.37 -13.31 3.63
N ARG A 53 0.02 -13.90 4.78
CA ARG A 53 1.02 -14.38 5.74
C ARG A 53 1.92 -15.43 5.10
N ILE A 54 1.34 -16.50 4.55
CA ILE A 54 2.10 -17.62 4.00
C ILE A 54 2.89 -17.22 2.74
N TYR A 55 2.23 -16.59 1.77
CA TYR A 55 2.80 -16.43 0.44
C TYR A 55 3.55 -15.12 0.22
N ILE A 56 3.39 -14.15 1.13
CA ILE A 56 4.14 -12.89 1.11
C ILE A 56 5.05 -12.79 2.33
N PHE A 57 4.48 -12.81 3.56
CA PHE A 57 5.28 -12.52 4.74
C PHE A 57 6.29 -13.63 5.06
N ASP A 58 5.84 -14.88 5.20
CA ASP A 58 6.73 -16.02 5.47
C ASP A 58 7.70 -16.24 4.30
N ARG A 59 7.18 -16.18 3.06
CA ARG A 59 7.96 -16.49 1.86
C ARG A 59 9.06 -15.47 1.57
N PHE A 60 8.84 -14.19 1.91
CA PHE A 60 9.75 -13.09 1.62
C PHE A 60 10.18 -12.33 2.89
N GLU A 61 10.17 -13.01 4.05
CA GLU A 61 10.44 -12.43 5.38
C GLU A 61 11.71 -11.56 5.40
N LYS A 62 12.79 -12.06 4.78
CA LYS A 62 14.08 -11.37 4.70
C LYS A 62 14.06 -10.05 3.92
N GLU A 63 13.07 -9.84 3.07
CA GLU A 63 12.92 -8.64 2.24
C GLU A 63 11.87 -7.68 2.81
N ILE A 64 10.85 -8.21 3.49
CA ILE A 64 9.67 -7.45 3.88
C ILE A 64 9.64 -7.09 5.36
N ASP A 65 10.32 -7.84 6.25
CA ASP A 65 10.35 -7.52 7.68
C ASP A 65 11.15 -6.24 7.94
N PHE A 66 10.57 -5.32 8.72
CA PHE A 66 11.18 -4.07 9.13
C PHE A 66 12.51 -4.26 9.86
N GLU A 67 12.67 -5.32 10.66
CA GLU A 67 13.94 -5.61 11.34
C GLU A 67 15.07 -5.95 10.35
N ASN A 68 14.71 -6.40 9.15
CA ASN A 68 15.63 -6.65 8.03
C ASN A 68 15.74 -5.46 7.06
N GLY A 69 15.19 -4.29 7.42
CA GLY A 69 15.15 -3.11 6.55
C GLY A 69 13.99 -3.10 5.54
N GLY A 70 13.03 -4.01 5.70
CA GLY A 70 11.78 -4.05 4.94
C GLY A 70 10.73 -3.06 5.45
N PHE A 71 9.46 -3.33 5.14
CA PHE A 71 8.36 -2.38 5.30
C PHE A 71 7.20 -2.90 6.17
N VAL A 72 7.34 -4.08 6.77
CA VAL A 72 6.30 -4.73 7.60
C VAL A 72 6.80 -4.89 9.03
N VAL A 73 6.10 -4.29 9.99
CA VAL A 73 6.36 -4.46 11.42
C VAL A 73 5.43 -5.56 11.96
N ASN A 74 5.99 -6.49 12.74
CA ASN A 74 5.28 -7.63 13.33
C ASN A 74 4.51 -8.47 12.28
N PRO A 75 5.19 -9.11 11.32
CA PRO A 75 4.54 -9.98 10.35
C PRO A 75 3.93 -11.24 11.00
N HIS A 76 4.44 -11.73 12.14
CA HIS A 76 3.98 -12.96 12.79
C HIS A 76 3.58 -12.83 14.27
N ASN A 77 3.96 -11.75 14.96
CA ASN A 77 4.05 -11.73 16.43
C ASN A 77 2.73 -11.58 17.22
N GLY A 78 1.56 -11.85 16.63
CA GLY A 78 0.24 -11.67 17.27
C GLY A 78 -0.11 -10.22 17.67
N LYS A 79 0.87 -9.31 17.64
CA LYS A 79 0.74 -7.87 17.76
C LYS A 79 0.20 -7.29 16.44
N LYS A 80 -0.33 -6.07 16.51
CA LYS A 80 -0.84 -5.36 15.33
C LYS A 80 0.24 -5.24 14.26
N THR A 81 0.00 -5.84 13.09
CA THR A 81 0.84 -5.67 11.90
C THR A 81 0.70 -4.25 11.36
N ILE A 82 1.82 -3.58 11.11
CA ILE A 82 1.89 -2.23 10.52
C ILE A 82 2.69 -2.34 9.23
N ILE A 83 2.17 -1.77 8.14
CA ILE A 83 2.77 -1.88 6.79
C ILE A 83 2.98 -0.47 6.25
N PHE A 84 4.21 -0.11 5.89
CA PHE A 84 4.50 1.18 5.26
C PHE A 84 4.03 1.16 3.81
N ARG A 85 3.01 1.98 3.48
CA ARG A 85 2.24 1.82 2.25
C ARG A 85 3.07 2.03 0.98
N LYS A 86 3.92 3.06 0.96
CA LYS A 86 4.73 3.41 -0.21
C LYS A 86 5.68 2.26 -0.59
N ASP A 87 6.42 1.76 0.40
CA ASP A 87 7.38 0.68 0.18
C ASP A 87 6.68 -0.64 -0.13
N ALA A 88 5.56 -0.92 0.52
CA ALA A 88 4.74 -2.10 0.23
C ALA A 88 4.22 -2.11 -1.22
N LYS A 89 3.76 -0.96 -1.73
CA LYS A 89 3.32 -0.81 -3.12
C LYS A 89 4.48 -1.10 -4.07
N LYS A 90 5.61 -0.41 -3.86
CA LYS A 90 6.80 -0.52 -4.70
C LYS A 90 7.29 -1.97 -4.74
N TRP A 91 7.40 -2.62 -3.59
CA TRP A 91 7.85 -4.01 -3.51
C TRP A 91 6.90 -4.96 -4.23
N ILE A 92 5.57 -4.80 -4.12
CA ILE A 92 4.61 -5.63 -4.87
C ILE A 92 4.77 -5.44 -6.39
N GLU A 93 4.97 -4.21 -6.87
CA GLU A 93 5.18 -3.93 -8.29
C GLU A 93 6.47 -4.58 -8.82
N GLU A 94 7.57 -4.48 -8.07
CA GLU A 94 8.87 -5.07 -8.43
C GLU A 94 8.87 -6.60 -8.36
N ASN A 95 8.07 -7.18 -7.47
CA ASN A 95 8.07 -8.62 -7.19
C ASN A 95 6.83 -9.34 -7.71
N TYR A 96 5.99 -8.66 -8.50
CA TYR A 96 4.72 -9.18 -9.01
C TYR A 96 4.86 -10.56 -9.65
N HIS A 97 5.92 -10.78 -10.44
CA HIS A 97 6.17 -12.05 -11.13
C HIS A 97 6.78 -13.15 -10.25
N ARG A 98 7.33 -12.82 -9.08
CA ARG A 98 7.88 -13.79 -8.12
C ARG A 98 6.78 -14.39 -7.23
N ILE A 99 5.65 -13.70 -7.13
CA ILE A 99 4.52 -14.11 -6.29
C ILE A 99 3.70 -15.17 -7.04
N ASP A 100 3.49 -16.30 -6.39
CA ASP A 100 2.53 -17.30 -6.87
C ASP A 100 1.10 -16.87 -6.52
N TRP A 101 0.52 -16.02 -7.36
CA TRP A 101 -0.84 -15.49 -7.20
C TRP A 101 -1.94 -16.57 -7.17
N ASN A 102 -1.66 -17.76 -7.69
CA ASN A 102 -2.62 -18.86 -7.75
C ASN A 102 -2.45 -19.87 -6.61
N ALA A 103 -1.50 -19.63 -5.71
CA ALA A 103 -1.31 -20.48 -4.54
C ALA A 103 -2.60 -20.58 -3.71
N SER A 104 -2.88 -21.77 -3.22
CA SER A 104 -4.04 -22.06 -2.38
C SER A 104 -3.58 -22.72 -1.09
N ILE A 105 -4.19 -22.28 0.02
CA ILE A 105 -3.95 -22.89 1.32
C ILE A 105 -4.61 -24.27 1.27
N LYS A 106 -3.79 -25.31 1.15
CA LYS A 106 -4.29 -26.69 1.31
C LYS A 106 -4.75 -26.83 2.74
N LYS A 107 -6.06 -26.98 2.93
CA LYS A 107 -6.58 -27.47 4.20
C LYS A 107 -6.29 -28.96 4.22
N ASP A 108 -5.26 -29.35 4.97
CA ASP A 108 -5.15 -30.74 5.39
C ASP A 108 -6.34 -31.00 6.32
N PHE A 109 -7.42 -31.55 5.74
CA PHE A 109 -8.47 -32.20 6.50
C PHE A 109 -7.87 -33.51 7.02
N GLY A 110 -7.12 -33.41 8.11
CA GLY A 110 -6.63 -34.58 8.84
C GLY A 110 -7.79 -35.54 9.09
N ARG A 111 -7.64 -36.76 8.57
CA ARG A 111 -8.42 -37.93 8.96
C ARG A 111 -8.12 -38.32 10.40
#